data_AF-A0AAE0HH60-F1
#
_entry.id   AF-A0AAE0HH60-F1
#
_cell.length_a   1.000
_cell.length_b   1.000
_cell.length_c   1.000
_cell.angle_alpha   90.00
_cell.angle_beta   90.00
_cell.angle_gamma   90.00
#
_symmetry.space_group_name_H-M   'P 1'
#
loop_
_entity.id
_entity.type
_entity.pdbx_description
1 polymer ?
#
loop_
_entity_poly.entity_id
_entity_poly.type
_entity_poly.pdbx_seq_one_letter_code
_entity_poly.pdbx_strand_id
1 'polypeptide(L)'
;MQYFLTLAALAPAALAQTYYGCYTEIPARALTGSSLIDYDNMTIADCETHCTGFDLWGLEYGGECYCGDALAQGSFPAFSTDCTMPCPGDATATEVCGGPNRLSLYGTAETAPAIVPYPHDPAVTATQYEGCWTEVSGARALAGASGFSLTDMTVGGCGGYCRDSGFTWFGLEYSAECYCGAGLDANSTLALEADCAMACSGEPTEVCGGSDRLSVYQWV
;
A
#
# COMPACT_ATOMS: atom_id res chain seq x y z
N MET A 1 -19.72 -4.81 -61.66
CA MET A 1 -18.49 -4.75 -60.85
C MET A 1 -18.74 -3.74 -59.75
N GLN A 2 -19.17 -4.22 -58.57
CA GLN A 2 -19.49 -3.37 -57.43
C GLN A 2 -18.46 -3.68 -56.34
N TYR A 3 -17.53 -2.75 -56.12
CA TYR A 3 -16.56 -2.85 -55.04
C TYR A 3 -17.26 -2.49 -53.73
N PHE A 4 -17.47 -3.48 -52.85
CA PHE A 4 -17.85 -3.23 -51.47
C PHE A 4 -16.58 -2.86 -50.70
N LEU A 5 -16.43 -1.57 -50.37
CA LEU A 5 -15.50 -1.09 -49.36
C LEU A 5 -16.12 -1.40 -47.99
N THR A 6 -15.64 -2.46 -47.34
CA THR A 6 -15.89 -2.66 -45.90
C THR A 6 -15.05 -1.66 -45.14
N LEU A 7 -15.67 -0.59 -44.65
CA LEU A 7 -15.10 0.21 -43.56
C LEU A 7 -15.07 -0.66 -42.31
N ALA A 8 -13.88 -1.15 -41.96
CA ALA A 8 -13.63 -1.64 -40.61
C ALA A 8 -13.74 -0.42 -39.67
N ALA A 9 -14.77 -0.40 -38.85
CA ALA A 9 -14.82 0.53 -37.73
C ALA A 9 -13.61 0.21 -36.84
N LEU A 10 -12.67 1.16 -36.74
CA LEU A 10 -11.71 1.17 -35.64
C LEU A 10 -12.56 1.38 -34.39
N ALA A 11 -12.88 0.28 -33.69
CA ALA A 11 -13.31 0.39 -32.32
C ALA A 11 -12.18 1.14 -31.59
N PRO A 12 -12.46 2.24 -30.87
CA PRO A 12 -11.46 2.81 -29.99
C PRO A 12 -10.97 1.67 -29.11
N ALA A 13 -9.64 1.47 -29.05
CA ALA A 13 -9.07 0.55 -28.08
C ALA A 13 -9.65 0.95 -26.72
N ALA A 14 -10.40 0.05 -26.08
CA ALA A 14 -10.73 0.24 -24.67
C ALA A 14 -9.40 0.54 -23.99
N LEU A 15 -9.32 1.67 -23.28
CA LEU A 15 -8.13 1.98 -22.49
C LEU A 15 -7.94 0.77 -21.57
N ALA A 16 -6.83 0.07 -21.75
CA ALA A 16 -6.58 -1.15 -20.99
C ALA A 16 -6.60 -0.75 -19.52
N GLN A 17 -7.42 -1.46 -18.73
CA GLN A 17 -7.39 -1.36 -17.28
C GLN A 17 -5.94 -1.47 -16.81
N THR A 18 -5.53 -0.51 -15.98
CA THR A 18 -4.20 -0.47 -15.36
C THR A 18 -4.35 -0.72 -13.86
N TYR A 19 -3.62 -1.71 -13.34
CA TYR A 19 -3.48 -1.92 -11.90
C TYR A 19 -2.35 -1.04 -11.37
N TYR A 20 -2.67 -0.12 -10.46
CA TYR A 20 -1.69 0.81 -9.89
C TYR A 20 -1.01 0.28 -8.63
N GLY A 21 -1.53 -0.79 -8.03
CA GLY A 21 -0.98 -1.39 -6.81
C GLY A 21 -1.95 -1.36 -5.63
N CYS A 22 -1.42 -1.69 -4.45
CA CYS A 22 -2.12 -1.64 -3.18
C CYS A 22 -2.01 -0.24 -2.57
N TYR A 23 -3.10 0.29 -2.02
CA TYR A 23 -3.14 1.64 -1.43
C TYR A 23 -3.74 1.62 -0.03
N THR A 24 -3.32 2.57 0.81
CA THR A 24 -3.91 2.79 2.14
C THR A 24 -5.33 3.34 2.05
N GLU A 25 -6.19 2.84 2.95
CA GLU A 25 -7.63 3.16 3.02
C GLU A 25 -8.01 3.90 4.32
N ILE A 26 -7.10 3.90 5.29
CA ILE A 26 -7.25 4.56 6.58
C ILE A 26 -6.13 5.58 6.77
N PRO A 27 -6.38 6.67 7.52
CA PRO A 27 -7.56 6.93 8.34
C PRO A 27 -8.76 7.55 7.60
N ALA A 28 -8.67 7.78 6.29
CA ALA A 28 -9.76 8.31 5.47
C ALA A 28 -9.89 7.56 4.16
N ARG A 29 -11.14 7.45 3.67
CA ARG A 29 -11.46 6.68 2.46
C ARG A 29 -10.58 7.11 1.28
N ALA A 30 -9.94 6.16 0.62
CA ALA A 30 -9.05 6.45 -0.51
C ALA A 30 -9.79 7.04 -1.71
N LEU A 31 -10.97 6.49 -2.03
CA LEU A 31 -11.88 6.97 -3.07
C LEU A 31 -13.22 7.36 -2.45
N THR A 32 -13.72 8.55 -2.78
CA THR A 32 -14.85 9.21 -2.06
C THR A 32 -16.09 9.47 -2.92
N GLY A 33 -16.12 8.91 -4.14
CA GLY A 33 -17.24 9.01 -5.07
C GLY A 33 -18.33 7.97 -4.77
N SER A 34 -18.65 7.13 -5.76
CA SER A 34 -19.64 6.06 -5.62
C SER A 34 -19.05 4.81 -4.95
N SER A 35 -19.91 3.93 -4.44
CA SER A 35 -19.51 2.64 -3.88
C SER A 35 -20.56 1.55 -4.12
N LEU A 36 -20.10 0.31 -4.22
CA LEU A 36 -20.91 -0.90 -4.33
C LEU A 36 -20.32 -1.98 -3.41
N ILE A 37 -21.17 -2.76 -2.75
CA ILE A 37 -20.74 -3.90 -1.93
C ILE A 37 -21.45 -5.15 -2.43
N ASP A 38 -20.68 -6.20 -2.70
CA ASP A 38 -21.13 -7.56 -3.02
C ASP A 38 -20.11 -8.59 -2.50
N TYR A 39 -20.31 -9.08 -1.28
CA TYR A 39 -19.42 -10.09 -0.70
C TYR A 39 -19.56 -11.49 -1.32
N ASP A 40 -20.55 -11.69 -2.19
CA ASP A 40 -20.80 -13.00 -2.80
C ASP A 40 -20.22 -13.08 -4.22
N ASN A 41 -20.25 -11.99 -4.98
CA ASN A 41 -19.95 -12.03 -6.42
C ASN A 41 -19.02 -10.91 -6.93
N MET A 42 -18.45 -10.06 -6.07
CA MET A 42 -17.56 -8.98 -6.55
C MET A 42 -16.40 -9.53 -7.41
N THR A 43 -16.21 -8.91 -8.57
CA THR A 43 -15.03 -9.05 -9.44
C THR A 43 -14.42 -7.68 -9.74
N ILE A 44 -13.20 -7.65 -10.26
CA ILE A 44 -12.58 -6.40 -10.72
C ILE A 44 -13.46 -5.76 -11.83
N ALA A 45 -14.01 -6.57 -12.73
CA ALA A 45 -14.85 -6.10 -13.84
C ALA A 45 -16.20 -5.52 -13.39
N ASP A 46 -16.81 -6.07 -12.34
CA ASP A 46 -18.04 -5.52 -11.77
C ASP A 46 -17.78 -4.15 -11.15
N CYS A 47 -16.65 -3.99 -10.45
CA CYS A 47 -16.28 -2.71 -9.87
C CYS A 47 -15.96 -1.66 -10.96
N GLU A 48 -15.18 -2.03 -11.97
CA GLU A 48 -14.93 -1.16 -13.14
C GLU A 48 -16.24 -0.71 -13.79
N THR A 49 -17.17 -1.64 -14.02
CA THR A 49 -18.48 -1.35 -14.60
C THR A 49 -19.27 -0.39 -13.73
N HIS A 50 -19.32 -0.62 -12.41
CA HIS A 50 -19.99 0.26 -11.46
C HIS A 50 -19.40 1.68 -11.47
N CYS A 51 -18.08 1.79 -11.59
CA CYS A 51 -17.36 3.04 -11.60
C CYS A 51 -17.28 3.74 -12.97
N THR A 52 -18.09 3.31 -13.95
CA THR A 52 -18.20 4.01 -15.24
C THR A 52 -18.50 5.50 -15.02
N GLY A 53 -17.60 6.36 -15.51
CA GLY A 53 -17.69 7.82 -15.35
C GLY A 53 -16.78 8.39 -14.26
N PHE A 54 -16.04 7.56 -13.54
CA PHE A 54 -14.92 7.95 -12.68
C PHE A 54 -13.58 7.56 -13.31
N ASP A 55 -12.51 8.29 -12.97
CA ASP A 55 -11.16 7.97 -13.46
C ASP A 55 -10.52 6.76 -12.74
N LEU A 56 -10.94 6.48 -11.50
CA LEU A 56 -10.40 5.44 -10.63
C LEU A 56 -11.50 4.55 -10.05
N TRP A 57 -11.13 3.29 -9.84
CA TRP A 57 -11.87 2.35 -9.02
C TRP A 57 -10.92 1.55 -8.14
N GLY A 58 -11.42 1.07 -7.02
CA GLY A 58 -10.64 0.23 -6.14
C GLY A 58 -11.48 -0.75 -5.37
N LEU A 59 -10.87 -1.89 -5.08
CA LEU A 59 -11.50 -3.01 -4.39
C LEU A 59 -10.87 -3.23 -3.03
N GLU A 60 -11.70 -3.47 -2.02
CA GLU A 60 -11.32 -3.64 -0.62
C GLU A 60 -12.08 -4.81 0.02
N TYR A 61 -11.44 -5.46 0.99
CA TYR A 61 -12.04 -6.49 1.84
C TYR A 61 -12.79 -7.60 1.08
N GLY A 62 -12.33 -7.93 -0.13
CA GLY A 62 -12.92 -8.96 -0.99
C GLY A 62 -14.17 -8.52 -1.74
N GLY A 63 -15.11 -7.85 -1.07
CA GLY A 63 -16.45 -7.57 -1.62
C GLY A 63 -16.81 -6.10 -1.81
N GLU A 64 -15.91 -5.17 -1.51
CA GLU A 64 -16.22 -3.75 -1.49
C GLU A 64 -15.57 -3.05 -2.69
N CYS A 65 -16.34 -2.20 -3.36
CA CYS A 65 -15.92 -1.43 -4.53
C CYS A 65 -16.15 0.06 -4.30
N TYR A 66 -15.18 0.87 -4.68
CA TYR A 66 -15.19 2.31 -4.50
C TYR A 66 -14.70 3.03 -5.74
N CYS A 67 -15.30 4.17 -6.05
CA CYS A 67 -15.01 4.97 -7.23
C CYS A 67 -14.55 6.38 -6.84
N GLY A 68 -13.75 7.02 -7.69
CA GLY A 68 -13.38 8.42 -7.52
C GLY A 68 -12.54 8.95 -8.67
N ASP A 69 -12.38 10.25 -8.76
CA ASP A 69 -11.54 10.89 -9.81
C ASP A 69 -10.11 11.17 -9.32
N ALA A 70 -9.88 11.04 -8.01
CA ALA A 70 -8.58 11.25 -7.39
C ALA A 70 -8.52 10.52 -6.05
N LEU A 71 -7.28 10.26 -5.59
CA LEU A 71 -7.02 9.78 -4.24
C LEU A 71 -7.28 10.88 -3.22
N ALA A 72 -7.96 10.54 -2.13
CA ALA A 72 -8.07 11.41 -0.97
C ALA A 72 -6.71 11.56 -0.27
N GLN A 73 -6.57 12.66 0.49
CA GLN A 73 -5.39 12.87 1.32
C GLN A 73 -5.17 11.71 2.29
N GLY A 74 -3.93 11.23 2.36
CA GLY A 74 -3.55 10.11 3.21
C GLY A 74 -3.70 8.73 2.55
N SER A 75 -4.15 8.67 1.29
CA SER A 75 -4.02 7.46 0.48
C SER A 75 -2.73 7.49 -0.34
N PHE A 76 -1.90 6.47 -0.16
CA PHE A 76 -0.60 6.31 -0.80
C PHE A 76 -0.29 4.82 -0.98
N PRO A 77 0.71 4.46 -1.81
CA PRO A 77 1.10 3.07 -2.02
C PRO A 77 1.38 2.34 -0.71
N ALA A 78 0.73 1.20 -0.53
CA ALA A 78 0.99 0.21 0.50
C ALA A 78 1.78 -0.95 -0.11
N PHE A 79 2.22 -1.88 0.75
CA PHE A 79 2.88 -3.09 0.30
C PHE A 79 1.91 -3.98 -0.47
N SER A 80 2.38 -4.58 -1.58
CA SER A 80 1.56 -5.42 -2.47
C SER A 80 0.86 -6.56 -1.73
N THR A 81 1.57 -7.16 -0.76
CA THR A 81 1.12 -8.24 0.13
C THR A 81 0.02 -7.86 1.10
N ASP A 82 -0.22 -6.57 1.32
CA ASP A 82 -1.35 -6.10 2.13
C ASP A 82 -2.69 -6.20 1.36
N CYS A 83 -2.64 -6.27 0.03
CA CYS A 83 -3.79 -6.52 -0.85
C CYS A 83 -3.71 -7.95 -1.39
N THR A 84 -4.24 -8.91 -0.63
CA THR A 84 -4.19 -10.35 -0.97
C THR A 84 -5.54 -11.06 -0.85
N MET A 85 -6.62 -10.35 -0.51
CA MET A 85 -7.95 -10.95 -0.42
C MET A 85 -8.47 -11.27 -1.82
N PRO A 86 -8.83 -12.53 -2.11
CA PRO A 86 -9.37 -12.89 -3.41
C PRO A 86 -10.75 -12.26 -3.62
N CYS A 87 -11.06 -11.96 -4.87
CA CYS A 87 -12.41 -11.56 -5.27
C CYS A 87 -13.37 -12.76 -5.19
N PRO A 88 -14.52 -12.66 -4.50
CA PRO A 88 -15.44 -13.79 -4.33
C PRO A 88 -16.13 -14.20 -5.64
N GLY A 89 -16.28 -13.29 -6.60
CA GLY A 89 -16.82 -13.57 -7.94
C GLY A 89 -15.83 -14.25 -8.89
N ASP A 90 -14.53 -14.27 -8.58
CA ASP A 90 -13.53 -14.98 -9.38
C ASP A 90 -13.34 -16.42 -8.89
N ALA A 91 -13.96 -17.36 -9.60
CA ALA A 91 -13.84 -18.79 -9.32
C ALA A 91 -12.40 -19.35 -9.42
N THR A 92 -11.47 -18.62 -10.05
CA THR A 92 -10.06 -19.01 -10.14
C THR A 92 -9.20 -18.48 -8.99
N ALA A 93 -9.74 -17.56 -8.17
CA ALA A 93 -9.06 -16.86 -7.09
C ALA A 93 -7.72 -16.22 -7.52
N THR A 94 -7.68 -15.70 -8.75
CA THR A 94 -6.55 -14.98 -9.32
C THR A 94 -6.72 -13.47 -9.25
N GLU A 95 -7.96 -12.98 -9.22
CA GLU A 95 -8.28 -11.58 -8.97
C GLU A 95 -8.16 -11.24 -7.49
N VAL A 96 -7.62 -10.05 -7.21
CA VAL A 96 -7.34 -9.58 -5.84
C VAL A 96 -8.15 -8.33 -5.54
N CYS A 97 -9.05 -8.45 -4.57
CA CYS A 97 -10.01 -7.44 -4.15
C CYS A 97 -9.56 -6.77 -2.83
N GLY A 98 -8.34 -6.27 -2.82
CA GLY A 98 -7.76 -5.52 -1.70
C GLY A 98 -7.41 -6.37 -0.49
N GLY A 99 -7.58 -5.79 0.69
CA GLY A 99 -7.34 -6.40 1.99
C GLY A 99 -7.98 -5.56 3.11
N PRO A 100 -7.78 -5.92 4.38
CA PRO A 100 -8.30 -5.13 5.50
C PRO A 100 -7.68 -3.73 5.52
N ASN A 101 -8.49 -2.69 5.29
CA ASN A 101 -8.04 -1.29 5.17
C ASN A 101 -7.01 -1.07 4.05
N ARG A 102 -7.16 -1.82 2.94
CA ARG A 102 -6.21 -1.89 1.83
C ARG A 102 -6.95 -2.00 0.51
N LEU A 103 -6.69 -1.05 -0.38
CA LEU A 103 -7.39 -0.89 -1.63
C LEU A 103 -6.52 -1.38 -2.80
N SER A 104 -6.95 -2.40 -3.53
CA SER A 104 -6.39 -2.71 -4.85
C SER A 104 -6.88 -1.62 -5.82
N LEU A 105 -6.00 -0.74 -6.27
CA LEU A 105 -6.37 0.45 -7.06
C LEU A 105 -6.16 0.25 -8.56
N TYR A 106 -7.14 0.69 -9.34
CA TYR A 106 -7.17 0.59 -10.80
C TYR A 106 -7.64 1.89 -11.46
N GLY A 107 -7.35 2.02 -12.75
CA GLY A 107 -7.81 3.13 -13.59
C GLY A 107 -7.49 2.90 -15.07
N THR A 108 -7.73 3.91 -15.89
CA THR A 108 -7.48 3.85 -17.34
C THR A 108 -6.26 4.65 -17.80
N ALA A 109 -5.60 5.39 -16.91
CA ALA A 109 -4.37 6.13 -17.23
C ALA A 109 -3.13 5.24 -17.15
N GLU A 110 -2.13 5.48 -18.01
CA GLU A 110 -0.87 4.73 -18.02
C GLU A 110 -0.05 4.88 -16.72
N THR A 111 -0.25 6.00 -16.00
CA THR A 111 0.49 6.32 -14.78
C THR A 111 -0.42 6.32 -13.57
N ALA A 112 0.12 5.93 -12.42
CA ALA A 112 -0.58 6.00 -11.14
C ALA A 112 -1.04 7.44 -10.82
N PRO A 113 -2.18 7.59 -10.11
CA PRO A 113 -2.69 8.91 -9.73
C PRO A 113 -1.72 9.61 -8.78
N ALA A 114 -1.81 10.95 -8.75
CA ALA A 114 -1.03 11.74 -7.80
C ALA A 114 -1.48 11.45 -6.37
N ILE A 115 -0.52 11.22 -5.47
CA ILE A 115 -0.77 11.09 -4.03
C ILE A 115 -0.77 12.46 -3.36
N VAL A 116 -1.58 12.59 -2.31
CA VAL A 116 -1.55 13.74 -1.39
C VAL A 116 -1.16 13.21 -0.01
N PRO A 117 0.14 13.19 0.34
CA PRO A 117 0.60 12.73 1.64
C PRO A 117 0.02 13.57 2.78
N TYR A 118 0.15 13.07 4.01
CA TYR A 118 -0.07 13.92 5.18
C TYR A 118 0.95 15.06 5.22
N PRO A 119 0.62 16.23 5.80
CA PRO A 119 1.58 17.31 5.91
C PRO A 119 2.77 16.88 6.77
N HIS A 120 3.98 17.03 6.24
CA HIS A 120 5.23 16.90 6.99
C HIS A 120 5.87 18.26 7.18
N ASP A 121 6.66 18.39 8.24
CA ASP A 121 7.61 19.50 8.33
C ASP A 121 8.61 19.38 7.16
N PRO A 122 8.72 20.41 6.28
CA PRO A 122 9.57 20.37 5.10
C PRO A 122 11.08 20.29 5.39
N ALA A 123 11.52 20.36 6.66
CA ALA A 123 12.93 20.22 7.02
C ALA A 123 13.47 18.78 6.90
N VAL A 124 12.60 17.79 6.72
CA VAL A 124 12.92 16.36 6.85
C VAL A 124 13.34 15.76 5.50
N THR A 125 14.64 15.53 5.31
CA THR A 125 15.21 15.16 3.99
C THR A 125 16.14 13.95 4.01
N ALA A 126 16.60 13.51 5.18
CA ALA A 126 17.51 12.37 5.31
C ALA A 126 16.99 11.35 6.31
N THR A 127 17.34 10.08 6.11
CA THR A 127 17.14 9.02 7.09
C THR A 127 18.39 8.89 7.97
N GLN A 128 18.19 8.88 9.28
CA GLN A 128 19.20 8.65 10.30
C GLN A 128 18.92 7.30 10.96
N TYR A 129 19.93 6.44 11.07
CA TYR A 129 19.82 5.19 11.84
C TYR A 129 19.99 5.48 13.33
N GLU A 130 19.02 5.07 14.13
CA GLU A 130 18.98 5.28 15.59
C GLU A 130 19.44 4.04 16.38
N GLY A 131 19.69 2.91 15.70
CA GLY A 131 20.22 1.68 16.29
C GLY A 131 19.22 0.52 16.29
N CYS A 132 19.66 -0.59 16.89
CA CYS A 132 18.81 -1.75 17.17
C CYS A 132 18.06 -1.57 18.50
N TRP A 133 16.73 -1.67 18.47
CA TRP A 133 15.86 -1.44 19.64
C TRP A 133 14.91 -2.61 19.90
N THR A 134 14.51 -2.81 21.14
CA THR A 134 13.58 -3.87 21.52
C THR A 134 12.13 -3.49 21.22
N GLU A 135 11.30 -4.48 20.87
CA GLU A 135 9.86 -4.35 21.07
C GLU A 135 9.51 -4.19 22.56
N VAL A 136 8.29 -3.72 22.84
CA VAL A 136 7.79 -3.55 24.22
C VAL A 136 6.78 -4.64 24.58
N SER A 137 6.78 -5.08 25.83
CA SER A 137 5.92 -6.18 26.26
C SER A 137 4.43 -5.82 26.14
N GLY A 138 3.72 -6.51 25.25
CA GLY A 138 2.27 -6.34 25.06
C GLY A 138 1.85 -5.09 24.29
N ALA A 139 2.79 -4.38 23.66
CA ALA A 139 2.52 -3.21 22.84
C ALA A 139 3.54 -3.11 21.69
N ARG A 140 3.52 -1.99 20.95
CA ARG A 140 4.47 -1.70 19.87
C ARG A 140 5.44 -0.61 20.29
N ALA A 141 6.73 -0.80 20.00
CA ALA A 141 7.74 0.24 20.16
C ALA A 141 7.46 1.46 19.27
N LEU A 142 6.85 1.23 18.10
CA LEU A 142 6.36 2.24 17.16
C LEU A 142 4.87 2.00 16.89
N ALA A 143 4.00 2.76 17.57
CA ALA A 143 2.56 2.52 17.63
C ALA A 143 1.72 3.31 16.59
N GLY A 144 2.31 3.62 15.43
CA GLY A 144 1.66 4.32 14.32
C GLY A 144 1.17 3.36 13.23
N ALA A 145 1.32 3.78 11.97
CA ALA A 145 1.02 2.92 10.81
C ALA A 145 1.97 1.71 10.74
N SER A 146 1.54 0.66 10.05
CA SER A 146 2.34 -0.54 9.85
C SER A 146 2.03 -1.22 8.53
N GLY A 147 3.03 -1.89 7.97
CA GLY A 147 2.90 -2.67 6.74
C GLY A 147 3.79 -3.91 6.77
N PHE A 148 3.52 -4.85 5.88
CA PHE A 148 4.25 -6.10 5.81
C PHE A 148 4.48 -6.51 4.36
N SER A 149 5.69 -6.99 4.04
CA SER A 149 5.98 -7.62 2.77
C SER A 149 7.06 -8.69 2.85
N LEU A 150 6.73 -9.88 2.34
CA LEU A 150 7.66 -11.01 2.22
C LEU A 150 8.61 -10.89 1.03
N THR A 151 8.43 -9.91 0.15
CA THR A 151 9.21 -9.80 -1.10
C THR A 151 9.74 -8.40 -1.40
N ASP A 152 9.11 -7.36 -0.84
CA ASP A 152 9.35 -5.98 -1.28
C ASP A 152 9.83 -5.08 -0.12
N MET A 153 10.11 -5.64 1.07
CA MET A 153 10.54 -4.82 2.20
C MET A 153 11.96 -4.33 2.00
N THR A 154 12.15 -3.02 2.13
CA THR A 154 13.43 -2.32 2.10
C THR A 154 13.39 -1.21 3.15
N VAL A 155 14.57 -0.77 3.63
CA VAL A 155 14.69 0.35 4.56
C VAL A 155 14.09 1.61 3.93
N GLY A 156 14.40 1.88 2.66
CA GLY A 156 13.86 3.01 1.92
C GLY A 156 12.34 2.93 1.72
N GLY A 157 11.81 1.74 1.43
CA GLY A 157 10.38 1.50 1.27
C GLY A 157 9.60 1.72 2.55
N CYS A 158 10.06 1.17 3.67
CA CYS A 158 9.45 1.41 4.97
C CYS A 158 9.54 2.89 5.39
N GLY A 159 10.71 3.51 5.20
CA GLY A 159 10.89 4.93 5.47
C GLY A 159 9.95 5.81 4.65
N GLY A 160 9.82 5.55 3.34
CA GLY A 160 8.90 6.25 2.47
C GLY A 160 7.44 6.07 2.89
N TYR A 161 7.02 4.82 3.18
CA TYR A 161 5.69 4.51 3.70
C TYR A 161 5.38 5.28 4.98
N CYS A 162 6.29 5.25 5.97
CA CYS A 162 6.07 5.92 7.24
C CYS A 162 6.08 7.44 7.11
N ARG A 163 6.97 8.00 6.27
CA ARG A 163 6.92 9.40 5.91
C ARG A 163 5.54 9.67 5.34
N ASP A 164 5.13 9.11 4.22
CA ASP A 164 3.88 9.47 3.56
C ASP A 164 2.61 9.22 4.44
N SER A 165 2.73 8.36 5.46
CA SER A 165 1.75 8.09 6.53
C SER A 165 1.66 9.15 7.64
N GLY A 166 2.47 10.20 7.66
CA GLY A 166 2.45 11.21 8.74
C GLY A 166 3.53 11.03 9.83
N PHE A 167 4.45 10.07 9.69
CA PHE A 167 5.39 9.69 10.75
C PHE A 167 6.85 9.95 10.39
N THR A 168 7.65 10.42 11.36
CA THR A 168 9.10 10.63 11.19
C THR A 168 9.93 9.49 11.75
N TRP A 169 9.37 8.66 12.64
CA TRP A 169 10.05 7.48 13.15
C TRP A 169 9.55 6.24 12.41
N PHE A 170 10.49 5.37 12.06
CA PHE A 170 10.16 4.08 11.48
C PHE A 170 11.13 3.00 11.94
N GLY A 171 10.69 1.75 11.90
CA GLY A 171 11.46 0.61 12.33
C GLY A 171 11.10 -0.61 11.49
N LEU A 172 12.13 -1.40 11.19
CA LEU A 172 11.97 -2.64 10.43
C LEU A 172 12.21 -3.83 11.36
N GLU A 173 11.34 -4.83 11.28
CA GLU A 173 11.38 -6.04 12.10
C GLU A 173 11.25 -7.29 11.23
N TYR A 174 11.84 -8.39 11.68
CA TYR A 174 11.63 -9.73 11.13
C TYR A 174 11.73 -9.82 9.59
N SER A 175 12.70 -9.13 8.97
CA SER A 175 12.93 -9.04 7.51
C SER A 175 11.85 -8.34 6.68
N ALA A 176 10.59 -8.39 7.13
CA ALA A 176 9.43 -8.18 6.28
C ALA A 176 8.43 -7.18 6.86
N GLU A 177 8.63 -6.71 8.10
CA GLU A 177 7.69 -5.86 8.79
C GLU A 177 8.19 -4.42 8.86
N CYS A 178 7.26 -3.47 8.73
CA CYS A 178 7.51 -2.04 8.81
C CYS A 178 6.56 -1.42 9.83
N TYR A 179 7.11 -0.63 10.75
CA TYR A 179 6.37 0.07 11.79
C TYR A 179 6.72 1.54 11.79
N CYS A 180 5.70 2.39 11.93
CA CYS A 180 5.83 3.84 11.96
C CYS A 180 5.47 4.36 13.35
N GLY A 181 5.97 5.54 13.71
CA GLY A 181 5.63 6.16 14.99
C GLY A 181 5.84 7.66 15.01
N ALA A 182 5.13 8.34 15.91
CA ALA A 182 5.41 9.74 16.24
C ALA A 182 6.69 9.88 17.09
N GLY A 183 7.15 8.77 17.67
CA GLY A 183 8.34 8.62 18.50
C GLY A 183 8.49 7.15 18.89
N LEU A 184 9.65 6.80 19.42
CA LEU A 184 9.91 5.49 20.00
C LEU A 184 9.34 5.42 21.43
N ASP A 185 8.70 4.30 21.79
CA ASP A 185 8.18 4.08 23.14
C ASP A 185 9.30 4.18 24.19
N ALA A 186 9.03 4.85 25.31
CA ALA A 186 10.03 5.11 26.35
C ALA A 186 10.54 3.85 27.05
N ASN A 187 9.83 2.71 26.94
CA ASN A 187 10.25 1.41 27.47
C ASN A 187 10.98 0.56 26.43
N SER A 188 11.08 1.02 25.18
CA SER A 188 11.99 0.41 24.22
C SER A 188 13.42 0.71 24.64
N THR A 189 14.29 -0.30 24.55
CA THR A 189 15.69 -0.19 24.99
C THR A 189 16.63 -0.59 23.87
N LEU A 190 17.84 -0.01 23.87
CA LEU A 190 18.88 -0.40 22.93
C LEU A 190 19.24 -1.88 23.13
N ALA A 191 19.23 -2.60 22.02
CA ALA A 191 19.66 -3.99 21.92
C ALA A 191 21.05 -4.07 21.26
N LEU A 192 21.58 -5.28 21.15
CA LEU A 192 22.81 -5.51 20.39
C LEU A 192 22.50 -5.45 18.90
N GLU A 193 23.37 -4.82 18.10
CA GLU A 193 23.21 -4.78 16.63
C GLU A 193 23.12 -6.18 16.01
N ALA A 194 23.75 -7.18 16.63
CA ALA A 194 23.66 -8.57 16.20
C ALA A 194 22.24 -9.16 16.34
N ASP A 195 21.40 -8.59 17.21
CA ASP A 195 19.99 -8.99 17.36
C ASP A 195 19.13 -8.45 16.20
N CYS A 196 19.55 -7.36 15.55
CA CYS A 196 18.92 -6.80 14.36
C CYS A 196 19.70 -7.17 13.09
N ALA A 197 19.96 -8.46 12.84
CA ALA A 197 20.80 -8.90 11.72
C ALA A 197 20.02 -9.59 10.59
N MET A 198 18.68 -9.53 10.60
CA MET A 198 17.86 -10.14 9.55
C MET A 198 17.89 -9.26 8.30
N ALA A 199 18.19 -9.88 7.16
CA ALA A 199 18.21 -9.19 5.87
C ALA A 199 16.79 -8.78 5.45
N CYS A 200 16.65 -7.65 4.77
CA CYS A 200 15.37 -7.21 4.24
C CYS A 200 14.84 -8.18 3.17
N SER A 201 13.52 -8.40 3.14
CA SER A 201 12.90 -9.34 2.23
C SER A 201 12.95 -8.92 0.75
N GLY A 202 13.02 -7.61 0.48
CA GLY A 202 13.14 -7.03 -0.86
C GLY A 202 14.51 -6.46 -1.20
N GLU A 203 15.42 -6.34 -0.24
CA GLU A 203 16.81 -5.94 -0.48
C GLU A 203 17.76 -6.66 0.50
N PRO A 204 18.28 -7.84 0.15
CA PRO A 204 19.07 -8.66 1.07
C PRO A 204 20.39 -8.03 1.54
N THR A 205 20.82 -6.91 0.95
CA THR A 205 22.00 -6.16 1.42
C THR A 205 21.69 -5.16 2.53
N GLU A 206 20.41 -4.89 2.78
CA GLU A 206 19.92 -4.06 3.87
C GLU A 206 19.53 -4.90 5.10
N VAL A 207 19.46 -4.24 6.25
CA VAL A 207 19.16 -4.85 7.54
C VAL A 207 17.77 -4.40 8.00
N CYS A 208 16.91 -5.37 8.27
CA CYS A 208 15.49 -5.20 8.62
C CYS A 208 15.14 -5.85 9.95
N GLY A 209 15.88 -5.47 10.99
CA GLY A 209 15.61 -5.90 12.37
C GLY A 209 15.91 -7.37 12.66
N GLY A 210 15.12 -7.93 13.56
CA GLY A 210 15.24 -9.28 14.08
C GLY A 210 13.93 -9.74 14.73
N SER A 211 13.96 -10.84 15.48
CA SER A 211 12.81 -11.29 16.29
C SER A 211 12.65 -10.39 17.51
N ASP A 212 11.52 -9.67 17.64
CA ASP A 212 11.26 -8.68 18.69
C ASP A 212 12.32 -7.56 18.75
N ARG A 213 12.89 -7.23 17.58
CA ARG A 213 14.04 -6.32 17.43
C ARG A 213 13.88 -5.46 16.20
N LEU A 214 13.84 -4.15 16.39
CA LEU A 214 13.66 -3.18 15.32
C LEU A 214 14.99 -2.52 14.97
N SER A 215 15.34 -2.52 13.68
CA SER A 215 16.28 -1.54 13.14
C SER A 215 15.54 -0.21 13.03
N VAL A 216 15.80 0.73 13.96
CA VAL A 216 15.04 1.99 14.07
C VAL A 216 15.76 3.11 13.33
N TYR A 217 14.98 3.93 12.64
CA TYR A 217 15.42 5.09 11.90
C TYR A 217 14.51 6.28 12.18
N GLN A 218 15.07 7.47 12.03
CA GLN A 218 14.32 8.71 12.06
C GLN A 218 14.57 9.49 10.77
N TRP A 219 13.52 10.08 10.22
CA TRP A 219 13.65 11.12 9.22
C TRP A 219 14.00 12.46 9.88
N VAL A 220 15.09 13.09 9.43
CA VAL A 220 15.67 14.35 9.96
C VAL A 220 15.97 15.39 8.88
#